data_AF-A0AAE4AQV7-F1
#
_entry.id   AF-A0AAE4AQV7-F1
#
_cell.length_a   1.000
_cell.length_b   1.000
_cell.length_c   1.000
_cell.angle_alpha   90.00
_cell.angle_beta   90.00
_cell.angle_gamma   90.00
#
_symmetry.space_group_name_H-M   'P 1'
#
loop_
_entity.id
_entity.type
_entity.pdbx_description
1 polymer ?
#
loop_
_entity_poly.entity_id
_entity_poly.type
_entity_poly.pdbx_seq_one_letter_code
_entity_poly.pdbx_strand_id
1 'polypeptide(L)'
;MDYYDVSPRVVPADKVSEIVIRPRFAHAAFPAGEPWQIEVCANPFSGLMADGSCRDYQWGPNQNPKPAWTLRDGALVFQQFFAGEQEHNVTVTITKSDNAGYKQVKSFRIYSLKPDWYALRPFKGDFHIHTTGSDGKEAPEYVAARYRQKGFDFAAISDHRNYAPSLAARAFYEPLGLDFRLFPGEEVHSPGNPVHIVNFAGDFSVTSRFQADEERYQREVAAIQAGMAQSNPGLNYFPVAASQWVCDRIREGGGLAVFAHPYWYVGQYVISEGLTDALFAAKSFDAFELIGGFYKHQFESNNFQVVRYYEEQAKGNRFPVVGLSDSHGTDSFRLSGKSANMEFCGSEDADLFGWYYTMVLAASDSRDDIIAAIKDFRSVAVCAPSGSVPMMFGDSRMVRYANFLFREYYPWHDTLCQAEGAAMLDLLAGDASGKEALQAWKGRVPKYREACYRNAVNP
;
A
#
# COMPACT_ATOMS: atom_id res chain seq x y z
N MET A 1 -1.10 14.79 15.13
CA MET A 1 0.33 15.21 15.26
C MET A 1 0.55 16.48 14.43
N ASP A 2 -0.43 17.38 14.41
CA ASP A 2 -0.65 18.27 13.26
C ASP A 2 -0.08 19.67 13.45
N TYR A 3 0.75 19.82 14.47
CA TYR A 3 1.27 21.10 14.92
C TYR A 3 2.70 21.37 14.46
N TYR A 4 3.38 20.36 13.90
CA TYR A 4 4.77 20.48 13.49
C TYR A 4 4.98 19.92 12.08
N ASP A 5 5.71 20.66 11.26
CA ASP A 5 6.31 20.17 10.02
C ASP A 5 7.72 19.69 10.33
N VAL A 6 8.00 18.42 10.06
CA VAL A 6 9.33 17.81 10.21
C VAL A 6 9.89 17.57 8.81
N SER A 7 11.06 18.12 8.50
CA SER A 7 11.70 17.95 7.19
C SER A 7 13.23 17.82 7.31
N PRO A 8 13.85 16.87 6.57
CA PRO A 8 13.18 15.71 5.98
C PRO A 8 12.70 14.75 7.09
N ARG A 9 11.73 13.88 6.78
CA ARG A 9 11.32 12.76 7.65
C ARG A 9 12.13 11.50 7.37
N VAL A 10 12.66 11.38 6.16
CA VAL A 10 13.47 10.27 5.69
C VAL A 10 14.83 10.82 5.26
N VAL A 11 15.91 10.23 5.77
CA VAL A 11 17.29 10.67 5.54
C VAL A 11 18.12 9.54 4.96
N PRO A 12 19.24 9.82 4.28
CA PRO A 12 20.18 8.79 3.90
C PRO A 12 20.87 8.21 5.14
N ALA A 13 20.96 6.88 5.21
CA ALA A 13 21.75 6.16 6.20
C ALA A 13 23.24 6.49 6.07
N ASP A 14 23.93 6.41 7.22
CA ASP A 14 25.38 6.59 7.36
C ASP A 14 25.88 7.96 6.88
N LYS A 15 25.04 8.98 7.05
CA LYS A 15 25.35 10.38 6.71
C LYS A 15 24.87 11.34 7.80
N VAL A 16 25.53 12.50 7.86
CA VAL A 16 25.01 13.65 8.61
C VAL A 16 23.88 14.29 7.81
N SER A 17 22.73 14.50 8.44
CA SER A 17 21.60 15.22 7.85
C SER A 17 21.13 16.34 8.79
N GLU A 18 20.73 17.47 8.20
CA GLU A 18 20.04 18.55 8.92
C GLU A 18 18.55 18.24 8.99
N ILE A 19 17.99 18.30 10.19
CA ILE A 19 16.55 18.18 10.45
C ILE A 19 16.01 19.52 10.90
N VAL A 20 14.87 19.91 10.33
CA VAL A 20 14.11 21.11 10.68
C VAL A 20 12.74 20.69 11.22
N ILE A 21 12.43 21.11 12.45
CA ILE A 21 11.14 20.92 13.09
C ILE A 21 10.49 22.29 13.24
N ARG A 22 9.48 22.55 12.42
CA ARG A 22 8.80 23.85 12.34
C ARG A 22 7.41 23.79 12.98
N PRO A 23 7.11 24.61 13.99
CA PRO A 23 5.75 24.74 14.50
C PRO A 23 4.83 25.39 13.46
N ARG A 24 3.63 24.85 13.28
CA ARG A 24 2.61 25.36 12.35
C ARG A 24 1.70 26.42 12.98
N PHE A 25 1.59 26.39 14.31
CA PHE A 25 0.68 27.24 15.06
C PHE A 25 1.36 27.82 16.31
N ALA A 26 0.90 28.99 16.75
CA ALA A 26 1.50 29.72 17.88
C ALA A 26 1.60 28.91 19.19
N HIS A 27 0.58 28.11 19.51
CA HIS A 27 0.58 27.27 20.73
C HIS A 27 1.62 26.14 20.69
N ALA A 28 2.17 25.85 19.51
CA ALA A 28 3.20 24.83 19.29
C ALA A 28 4.61 25.43 19.19
N ALA A 29 4.75 26.75 19.23
CA ALA A 29 6.05 27.42 19.12
C ALA A 29 7.06 26.91 20.16
N PHE A 30 8.32 26.77 19.74
CA PHE A 30 9.40 26.48 20.67
C PHE A 30 9.72 27.75 21.48
N PRO A 31 9.80 27.67 22.81
CA PRO A 31 10.17 28.81 23.61
C PRO A 31 11.64 29.17 23.39
N ALA A 32 11.99 30.44 23.57
CA ALA A 32 13.35 30.95 23.41
C ALA A 32 13.74 31.83 24.61
N GLY A 33 15.02 31.78 24.99
CA GLY A 33 15.57 32.57 26.10
C GLY A 33 15.16 32.07 27.48
N GLU A 34 15.65 32.73 28.52
CA GLU A 34 15.29 32.42 29.90
C GLU A 34 13.79 32.67 30.19
N PRO A 35 13.15 31.88 31.06
CA PRO A 35 13.69 30.78 31.89
C PRO A 35 13.68 29.40 31.19
N TRP A 36 13.48 29.35 29.87
CA TRP A 36 13.24 28.10 29.16
C TRP A 36 14.54 27.38 28.81
N GLN A 37 14.54 26.06 28.96
CA GLN A 37 15.63 25.18 28.55
C GLN A 37 15.09 24.11 27.61
N ILE A 38 15.83 23.83 26.54
CA ILE A 38 15.49 22.81 25.56
C ILE A 38 16.66 21.83 25.43
N GLU A 39 16.36 20.53 25.52
CA GLU A 39 17.27 19.44 25.23
C GLU A 39 16.75 18.64 24.03
N VAL A 40 17.62 18.38 23.07
CA VAL A 40 17.32 17.52 21.90
C VAL A 40 18.13 16.24 22.03
N CYS A 41 17.47 15.10 21.86
CA CYS A 41 18.11 13.79 21.90
C CYS A 41 17.60 12.93 20.75
N ALA A 42 18.49 12.29 19.99
CA ALA A 42 18.17 11.49 18.81
C ALA A 42 18.51 10.01 19.05
N ASN A 43 17.50 9.20 19.38
CA ASN A 43 17.68 7.82 19.82
C ASN A 43 17.49 6.82 18.65
N PRO A 44 18.50 6.01 18.30
CA PRO A 44 18.35 4.95 17.29
C PRO A 44 17.48 3.81 17.81
N PHE A 45 16.44 3.39 17.07
CA PHE A 45 15.53 2.32 17.49
C PHE A 45 16.16 0.94 17.51
N SER A 46 17.09 0.66 16.60
CA SER A 46 17.81 -0.62 16.59
C SER A 46 18.99 -0.65 17.56
N GLY A 47 19.29 0.49 18.21
CA GLY A 47 20.47 0.64 19.05
C GLY A 47 21.78 0.83 18.27
N LEU A 48 21.78 0.78 16.94
CA LEU A 48 22.99 0.98 16.13
C LEU A 48 23.43 2.45 16.17
N MET A 49 24.68 2.67 16.56
CA MET A 49 25.30 3.98 16.77
C MET A 49 26.33 4.31 15.68
N ALA A 50 26.78 5.58 15.64
CA ALA A 50 27.75 6.07 14.66
C ALA A 50 29.13 5.40 14.73
N ASP A 51 29.53 4.93 15.92
CA ASP A 51 30.77 4.19 16.16
C ASP A 51 30.66 2.70 15.80
N GLY A 52 29.52 2.26 15.28
CA GLY A 52 29.22 0.87 14.96
C GLY A 52 28.80 0.02 16.16
N SER A 53 28.73 0.59 17.37
CA SER A 53 28.23 -0.13 18.54
C SER A 53 26.71 -0.31 18.47
N CYS A 54 26.22 -1.43 19.02
CA CYS A 54 24.80 -1.66 19.27
C CYS A 54 24.54 -1.48 20.76
N ARG A 55 23.66 -0.53 21.12
CA ARG A 55 23.35 -0.18 22.51
C ARG A 55 21.92 -0.54 22.86
N ASP A 56 21.76 -1.23 23.97
CA ASP A 56 20.45 -1.53 24.54
C ASP A 56 19.80 -0.28 25.16
N TYR A 57 18.47 -0.34 25.31
CA TYR A 57 17.74 0.69 26.04
C TYR A 57 18.15 0.69 27.53
N GLN A 58 18.42 1.88 28.08
CA GLN A 58 18.77 2.06 29.49
C GLN A 58 17.72 2.90 30.21
N TRP A 59 17.32 2.44 31.41
CA TRP A 59 16.47 3.21 32.32
C TRP A 59 17.32 4.24 33.08
N GLY A 60 17.36 5.49 32.60
CA GLY A 60 18.17 6.57 33.19
C GLY A 60 18.36 7.77 32.23
N PRO A 61 19.14 8.81 32.59
CA PRO A 61 19.45 9.91 31.67
C PRO A 61 20.09 9.35 30.39
N ASN A 62 19.42 9.58 29.26
CA ASN A 62 19.73 9.02 27.96
C ASN A 62 21.19 9.32 27.57
N GLN A 63 22.04 8.29 27.45
CA GLN A 63 23.40 8.39 26.87
C GLN A 63 23.37 8.48 25.33
N ASN A 64 22.18 8.67 24.77
CA ASN A 64 21.96 8.78 23.36
C ASN A 64 22.43 10.13 22.81
N PRO A 65 22.67 10.24 21.49
CA PRO A 65 23.17 11.45 20.86
C PRO A 65 22.38 12.68 21.25
N LYS A 66 23.08 13.72 21.70
CA LYS A 66 22.53 15.05 22.02
C LYS A 66 23.08 16.05 21.01
N PRO A 67 22.51 16.10 19.80
CA PRO A 67 23.01 17.00 18.77
C PRO A 67 22.88 18.46 19.23
N ALA A 68 23.86 19.28 18.85
CA ALA A 68 23.72 20.71 18.96
C ALA A 68 22.55 21.17 18.08
N TRP A 69 21.76 22.12 18.59
CA TRP A 69 20.57 22.62 17.93
C TRP A 69 20.49 24.14 18.05
N THR A 70 19.70 24.76 17.17
CA THR A 70 19.44 26.19 17.14
C THR A 70 17.97 26.46 16.83
N LEU A 71 17.48 27.67 17.12
CA LEU A 71 16.21 28.17 16.58
C LEU A 71 16.49 29.07 15.40
N ARG A 72 15.96 28.72 14.23
CA ARG A 72 16.01 29.50 12.99
C ARG A 72 14.59 29.80 12.54
N ASP A 73 14.18 31.07 12.60
CA ASP A 73 12.82 31.53 12.27
C ASP A 73 11.73 30.72 12.98
N GLY A 74 11.90 30.52 14.30
CA GLY A 74 10.99 29.76 15.15
C GLY A 74 11.00 28.24 14.97
N ALA A 75 11.77 27.71 14.01
CA ALA A 75 11.96 26.27 13.83
C ALA A 75 13.19 25.77 14.59
N LEU A 76 13.08 24.59 15.18
CA LEU A 76 14.22 23.90 15.80
C LEU A 76 15.01 23.18 14.72
N VAL A 77 16.31 23.46 14.63
CA VAL A 77 17.22 22.94 13.62
C VAL A 77 18.40 22.24 14.30
N PHE A 78 18.71 21.02 13.89
CA PHE A 78 19.88 20.28 14.37
C PHE A 78 20.48 19.41 13.27
N GLN A 79 21.74 19.01 13.44
CA GLN A 79 22.42 18.05 12.57
C GLN A 79 22.79 16.79 13.36
N GLN A 80 22.59 15.63 12.75
CA GLN A 80 22.86 14.35 13.38
C GLN A 80 23.39 13.37 12.33
N PHE A 81 24.36 12.53 12.72
CA PHE A 81 24.74 11.35 11.95
C PHE A 81 23.73 10.23 12.19
N PHE A 82 23.06 9.77 11.14
CA PHE A 82 22.04 8.73 11.23
C PHE A 82 22.63 7.37 10.82
N ALA A 83 23.11 6.61 11.81
CA ALA A 83 23.79 5.34 11.60
C ALA A 83 22.84 4.26 11.06
N GLY A 84 23.27 3.54 10.03
CA GLY A 84 22.56 2.44 9.38
C GLY A 84 21.13 2.73 8.95
N GLU A 85 20.40 1.68 8.60
CA GLU A 85 18.98 1.77 8.25
C GLU A 85 18.12 1.44 9.45
N GLN A 86 17.42 2.45 9.97
CA GLN A 86 16.55 2.31 11.14
C GLN A 86 15.67 3.56 11.35
N GLU A 87 14.67 3.41 12.21
CA GLU A 87 13.95 4.55 12.78
C GLU A 87 14.77 5.22 13.90
N HIS A 88 14.60 6.52 14.05
CA HIS A 88 15.22 7.34 15.08
C HIS A 88 14.14 8.16 15.78
N ASN A 89 14.15 8.14 17.11
CA ASN A 89 13.28 8.95 17.95
C ASN A 89 13.98 10.21 18.39
N VAL A 90 13.58 11.34 17.83
CA VAL A 90 14.04 12.67 18.24
C VAL A 90 13.12 13.19 19.32
N THR A 91 13.61 13.21 20.56
CA THR A 91 12.89 13.80 21.69
C THR A 91 13.38 15.22 21.95
N VAL A 92 12.43 16.16 22.01
CA VAL A 92 12.65 17.55 22.41
C VAL A 92 12.04 17.73 23.80
N THR A 93 12.89 17.84 24.81
CA THR A 93 12.49 18.08 26.20
C THR A 93 12.57 19.57 26.50
N ILE A 94 11.48 20.15 26.96
CA ILE A 94 11.36 21.57 27.33
C ILE A 94 11.13 21.65 28.84
N THR A 95 12.00 22.35 29.54
CA THR A 95 11.93 22.59 30.99
C THR A 95 12.03 24.08 31.29
N LYS A 96 11.78 24.45 32.55
CA LYS A 96 11.96 25.80 33.05
C LYS A 96 12.96 25.82 34.21
N SER A 97 13.90 26.75 34.18
CA SER A 97 14.87 26.93 35.27
C SER A 97 14.21 27.45 36.56
N ASP A 98 13.11 28.21 36.43
CA ASP A 98 12.35 28.77 37.54
C ASP A 98 11.21 27.86 38.05
N ASN A 99 10.96 26.73 37.39
CA ASN A 99 9.93 25.77 37.78
C ASN A 99 10.37 24.33 37.45
N ALA A 100 10.99 23.67 38.43
CA ALA A 100 11.46 22.29 38.33
C ALA A 100 10.34 21.26 38.04
N GLY A 101 9.07 21.59 38.31
CA GLY A 101 7.93 20.72 38.01
C GLY A 101 7.46 20.81 36.55
N TYR A 102 7.88 21.83 35.80
CA TYR A 102 7.49 21.98 34.41
C TYR A 102 8.39 21.13 33.50
N LYS A 103 7.81 20.13 32.84
CA LYS A 103 8.47 19.33 31.81
C LYS A 103 7.49 18.98 30.70
N GLN A 104 7.82 19.37 29.47
CA GLN A 104 7.13 18.93 28.27
C GLN A 104 8.10 18.11 27.42
N VAL A 105 7.66 16.92 26.96
CA VAL A 105 8.45 16.10 26.04
C VAL A 105 7.66 15.97 24.74
N LYS A 106 8.29 16.32 23.63
CA LYS A 106 7.77 16.12 22.27
C LYS A 106 8.63 15.08 21.58
N SER A 107 8.02 14.18 20.82
CA SER A 107 8.73 13.11 20.10
C SER A 107 8.44 13.22 18.62
N PHE A 108 9.49 13.11 17.81
CA PHE A 108 9.45 13.15 16.36
C PHE A 108 10.20 11.95 15.80
N ARG A 109 9.68 11.33 14.76
CA ARG A 109 10.29 10.15 14.15
C ARG A 109 10.99 10.53 12.85
N ILE A 110 12.20 10.02 12.67
CA ILE A 110 12.99 10.13 11.44
C ILE A 110 13.39 8.72 11.04
N TYR A 111 13.41 8.40 9.75
CA TYR A 111 13.88 7.09 9.27
C TYR A 111 15.11 7.27 8.39
N SER A 112 16.18 6.53 8.64
CA SER A 112 17.34 6.49 7.75
C SER A 112 17.26 5.30 6.81
N LEU A 113 17.43 5.50 5.50
CA LEU A 113 17.39 4.46 4.47
C LEU A 113 18.75 4.28 3.80
N LYS A 114 19.10 3.03 3.46
CA LYS A 114 20.23 2.76 2.59
C LYS A 114 20.02 3.32 1.18
N PRO A 115 21.11 3.54 0.40
CA PRO A 115 21.02 4.19 -0.92
C PRO A 115 20.08 3.52 -1.92
N ASP A 116 19.93 2.20 -1.85
CA ASP A 116 19.06 1.41 -2.72
C ASP A 116 17.58 1.79 -2.55
N TRP A 117 17.13 2.10 -1.35
CA TRP A 117 15.74 2.46 -1.07
C TRP A 117 15.51 3.96 -0.90
N TYR A 118 16.53 4.73 -0.56
CA TYR A 118 16.42 6.19 -0.44
C TYR A 118 16.05 6.90 -1.76
N ALA A 119 16.42 6.29 -2.90
CA ALA A 119 16.03 6.78 -4.23
C ALA A 119 14.57 6.47 -4.61
N LEU A 120 13.89 5.62 -3.84
CA LEU A 120 12.53 5.15 -4.12
C LEU A 120 11.49 5.92 -3.31
N ARG A 121 10.21 5.75 -3.67
CA ARG A 121 9.08 6.41 -3.03
C ARG A 121 7.92 5.46 -2.74
N PRO A 122 7.18 5.68 -1.64
CA PRO A 122 6.04 4.86 -1.30
C PRO A 122 4.81 5.27 -2.11
N PHE A 123 4.10 4.26 -2.60
CA PHE A 123 2.83 4.39 -3.31
C PHE A 123 1.83 3.40 -2.71
N LYS A 124 0.62 3.87 -2.41
CA LYS A 124 -0.50 3.06 -1.91
C LYS A 124 -1.44 2.73 -3.04
N GLY A 125 -1.75 1.45 -3.24
CA GLY A 125 -2.58 0.99 -4.35
C GLY A 125 -3.48 -0.18 -4.02
N ASP A 126 -4.56 -0.29 -4.79
CA ASP A 126 -5.47 -1.43 -4.81
C ASP A 126 -5.90 -1.71 -6.24
N PHE A 127 -5.91 -2.98 -6.62
CA PHE A 127 -6.17 -3.43 -7.99
C PHE A 127 -7.00 -4.69 -8.05
N HIS A 128 -7.74 -4.99 -6.97
CA HIS A 128 -8.84 -5.94 -6.97
C HIS A 128 -10.13 -5.22 -6.54
N ILE A 129 -10.82 -4.62 -7.51
CA ILE A 129 -11.90 -3.66 -7.28
C ILE A 129 -13.02 -3.89 -8.30
N HIS A 130 -14.26 -4.03 -7.82
CA HIS A 130 -15.43 -4.28 -8.66
C HIS A 130 -16.37 -3.10 -8.70
N THR A 131 -17.08 -2.96 -9.82
CA THR A 131 -17.99 -1.86 -10.13
C THR A 131 -19.28 -2.41 -10.75
N THR A 132 -20.17 -1.53 -11.21
CA THR A 132 -21.33 -1.94 -12.03
C THR A 132 -20.95 -2.62 -13.35
N GLY A 133 -19.66 -2.68 -13.69
CA GLY A 133 -19.14 -3.46 -14.80
C GLY A 133 -19.22 -4.97 -14.61
N SER A 134 -19.41 -5.44 -13.37
CA SER A 134 -19.67 -6.83 -13.02
C SER A 134 -20.70 -6.93 -11.88
N ASP A 135 -20.29 -7.18 -10.64
CA ASP A 135 -21.16 -7.37 -9.47
C ASP A 135 -20.93 -6.35 -8.34
N GLY A 136 -20.12 -5.32 -8.60
CA GLY A 136 -20.03 -4.13 -7.76
C GLY A 136 -21.23 -3.20 -7.90
N LYS A 137 -21.33 -2.23 -6.98
CA LYS A 137 -22.55 -1.43 -6.80
C LYS A 137 -22.49 -0.03 -7.42
N GLU A 138 -21.31 0.56 -7.55
CA GLU A 138 -21.14 1.91 -8.10
C GLU A 138 -20.43 1.94 -9.46
N ALA A 139 -20.61 3.04 -10.18
CA ALA A 139 -19.98 3.30 -11.47
C ALA A 139 -18.45 3.41 -11.34
N PRO A 140 -17.69 3.02 -12.37
CA PRO A 140 -16.23 2.95 -12.30
C PRO A 140 -15.56 4.31 -12.03
N GLU A 141 -16.06 5.41 -12.58
CA GLU A 141 -15.54 6.75 -12.32
C GLU A 141 -15.76 7.16 -10.85
N TYR A 142 -16.92 6.82 -10.28
CA TYR A 142 -17.25 7.10 -8.89
C TYR A 142 -16.31 6.33 -7.95
N VAL A 143 -16.15 5.03 -8.18
CA VAL A 143 -15.25 4.18 -7.40
C VAL A 143 -13.82 4.73 -7.45
N ALA A 144 -13.31 5.10 -8.62
CA ALA A 144 -11.98 5.72 -8.76
C ALA A 144 -11.82 7.00 -7.90
N ALA A 145 -12.81 7.90 -7.90
CA ALA A 145 -12.80 9.09 -7.06
C ALA A 145 -12.79 8.76 -5.56
N ARG A 146 -13.53 7.74 -5.15
CA ARG A 146 -13.56 7.27 -3.75
C ARG A 146 -12.23 6.66 -3.33
N TYR A 147 -11.58 5.87 -4.18
CA TYR A 147 -10.23 5.38 -3.93
C TYR A 147 -9.24 6.54 -3.78
N ARG A 148 -9.28 7.56 -4.64
CA ARG A 148 -8.45 8.76 -4.41
C ARG A 148 -8.77 9.42 -3.07
N GLN A 149 -10.06 9.57 -2.74
CA GLN A 149 -10.50 10.16 -1.47
C GLN A 149 -9.98 9.40 -0.24
N LYS A 150 -9.75 8.09 -0.37
CA LYS A 150 -9.23 7.19 0.69
C LYS A 150 -7.70 7.15 0.75
N GLY A 151 -7.00 8.00 0.00
CA GLY A 151 -5.55 8.12 0.06
C GLY A 151 -4.80 7.14 -0.84
N PHE A 152 -5.40 6.66 -1.92
CA PHE A 152 -4.71 5.81 -2.88
C PHE A 152 -3.95 6.66 -3.92
N ASP A 153 -2.72 6.25 -4.22
CA ASP A 153 -1.86 6.81 -5.27
C ASP A 153 -2.16 6.20 -6.63
N PHE A 154 -2.54 4.93 -6.64
CA PHE A 154 -2.95 4.24 -7.86
C PHE A 154 -4.07 3.23 -7.60
N ALA A 155 -4.81 2.89 -8.66
CA ALA A 155 -5.78 1.82 -8.62
C ALA A 155 -5.95 1.13 -9.99
N ALA A 156 -6.48 -0.08 -9.99
CA ALA A 156 -7.05 -0.69 -11.19
C ALA A 156 -8.41 -1.31 -10.84
N ILE A 157 -9.42 -0.94 -11.63
CA ILE A 157 -10.71 -1.62 -11.59
C ILE A 157 -10.53 -2.96 -12.30
N SER A 158 -11.04 -4.03 -11.71
CA SER A 158 -10.79 -5.41 -12.13
C SER A 158 -12.09 -6.21 -12.20
N ASP A 159 -13.14 -5.62 -12.77
CA ASP A 159 -14.44 -6.28 -12.91
C ASP A 159 -14.33 -7.69 -13.51
N HIS A 160 -15.15 -8.61 -12.99
CA HIS A 160 -15.18 -10.00 -13.45
C HIS A 160 -15.40 -10.09 -14.96
N ARG A 161 -14.45 -10.69 -15.68
CA ARG A 161 -14.53 -10.96 -17.13
C ARG A 161 -14.79 -9.69 -17.97
N ASN A 162 -14.51 -8.50 -17.44
CA ASN A 162 -14.84 -7.26 -18.10
C ASN A 162 -13.76 -6.20 -17.91
N TYR A 163 -13.03 -5.92 -18.98
CA TYR A 163 -11.92 -4.97 -18.98
C TYR A 163 -12.36 -3.52 -19.22
N ALA A 164 -13.52 -3.31 -19.83
CA ALA A 164 -13.99 -1.98 -20.27
C ALA A 164 -14.18 -0.95 -19.13
N PRO A 165 -14.67 -1.30 -17.92
CA PRO A 165 -14.87 -0.36 -16.83
C PRO A 165 -13.58 0.35 -16.39
N SER A 166 -12.46 -0.38 -16.35
CA SER A 166 -11.14 0.19 -16.03
C SER A 166 -10.71 1.25 -17.05
N LEU A 167 -10.96 1.00 -18.34
CA LEU A 167 -10.69 1.95 -19.42
C LEU A 167 -11.60 3.18 -19.35
N ALA A 168 -12.87 3.00 -18.99
CA ALA A 168 -13.83 4.09 -18.86
C ALA A 168 -13.41 5.09 -17.76
N ALA A 169 -13.12 4.59 -16.55
CA ALA A 169 -12.61 5.42 -15.46
C ALA A 169 -11.30 6.14 -15.85
N ARG A 170 -10.37 5.43 -16.49
CA ARG A 170 -9.11 6.03 -16.94
C ARG A 170 -9.36 7.15 -17.95
N ALA A 171 -10.16 6.90 -18.98
CA ALA A 171 -10.45 7.87 -20.03
C ALA A 171 -11.13 9.14 -19.49
N PHE A 172 -11.96 9.00 -18.45
CA PHE A 172 -12.61 10.15 -17.81
C PHE A 172 -11.60 11.08 -17.09
N TYR A 173 -10.67 10.50 -16.31
CA TYR A 173 -9.75 11.29 -15.47
C TYR A 173 -8.40 11.62 -16.13
N GLU A 174 -7.95 10.86 -17.13
CA GLU A 174 -6.66 11.04 -17.81
C GLU A 174 -6.43 12.47 -18.36
N PRO A 175 -7.42 13.14 -19.00
CA PRO A 175 -7.26 14.51 -19.49
C PRO A 175 -7.01 15.55 -18.40
N LEU A 176 -7.33 15.25 -17.13
CA LEU A 176 -7.07 16.16 -16.00
C LEU A 176 -5.61 16.09 -15.53
N GLY A 177 -4.89 15.01 -15.86
CA GLY A 177 -3.51 14.78 -15.47
C GLY A 177 -3.30 14.86 -13.95
N LEU A 178 -4.12 14.14 -13.20
CA LEU A 178 -4.10 14.10 -11.72
C LEU A 178 -2.84 13.40 -11.17
N ASP A 179 -2.57 13.59 -9.87
CA ASP A 179 -1.54 12.86 -9.12
C ASP A 179 -2.01 11.45 -8.68
N PHE A 180 -3.02 10.91 -9.35
CA PHE A 180 -3.65 9.61 -9.10
C PHE A 180 -3.63 8.77 -10.37
N ARG A 181 -3.05 7.56 -10.31
CA ARG A 181 -2.87 6.69 -11.48
C ARG A 181 -3.94 5.62 -11.56
N LEU A 182 -4.71 5.65 -12.65
CA LEU A 182 -5.64 4.58 -13.00
C LEU A 182 -5.00 3.70 -14.06
N PHE A 183 -4.81 2.43 -13.71
CA PHE A 183 -4.32 1.42 -14.62
C PHE A 183 -5.49 0.59 -15.16
N PRO A 184 -5.38 0.05 -16.38
CA PRO A 184 -6.32 -0.95 -16.86
C PRO A 184 -6.29 -2.21 -15.99
N GLY A 185 -7.40 -2.92 -15.96
CA GLY A 185 -7.49 -4.21 -15.27
C GLY A 185 -8.79 -4.97 -15.55
N GLU A 186 -8.76 -6.25 -15.18
CA GLU A 186 -9.91 -7.17 -15.14
C GLU A 186 -9.56 -8.33 -14.20
N GLU A 187 -10.57 -9.01 -13.66
CA GLU A 187 -10.40 -10.31 -13.03
C GLU A 187 -10.80 -11.41 -14.03
N VAL A 188 -9.82 -12.24 -14.37
CA VAL A 188 -9.91 -13.22 -15.45
C VAL A 188 -10.44 -14.55 -14.93
N HIS A 189 -11.56 -15.00 -15.50
CA HIS A 189 -12.17 -16.30 -15.20
C HIS A 189 -12.17 -17.13 -16.48
N SER A 190 -11.09 -17.87 -16.74
CA SER A 190 -10.96 -18.63 -17.98
C SER A 190 -11.83 -19.90 -17.97
N PRO A 191 -12.31 -20.40 -19.13
CA PRO A 191 -13.17 -21.57 -19.20
C PRO A 191 -12.55 -22.81 -18.54
N GLY A 192 -13.32 -23.50 -17.69
CA GLY A 192 -12.88 -24.70 -16.97
C GLY A 192 -11.90 -24.47 -15.81
N ASN A 193 -11.61 -23.20 -15.47
CA ASN A 193 -10.69 -22.84 -14.41
C ASN A 193 -11.43 -22.22 -13.21
N PRO A 194 -11.40 -22.82 -12.01
CA PRO A 194 -11.96 -22.22 -10.80
C PRO A 194 -11.07 -21.12 -10.21
N VAL A 195 -9.84 -20.97 -10.72
CA VAL A 195 -8.87 -20.00 -10.20
C VAL A 195 -9.17 -18.62 -10.74
N HIS A 196 -9.23 -17.65 -9.84
CA HIS A 196 -9.35 -16.24 -10.16
C HIS A 196 -7.95 -15.62 -10.30
N ILE A 197 -7.75 -14.86 -11.38
CA ILE A 197 -6.46 -14.19 -11.66
C ILE A 197 -6.73 -12.73 -12.02
N VAL A 198 -6.17 -11.82 -11.25
CA VAL A 198 -6.24 -10.39 -11.57
C VAL A 198 -5.17 -10.05 -12.60
N ASN A 199 -5.60 -9.38 -13.68
CA ASN A 199 -4.73 -8.75 -14.67
C ASN A 199 -4.55 -7.27 -14.28
N PHE A 200 -3.41 -6.93 -13.66
CA PHE A 200 -3.10 -5.54 -13.32
C PHE A 200 -2.26 -4.88 -14.41
N ALA A 201 -2.75 -3.76 -14.95
CA ALA A 201 -2.07 -2.87 -15.87
C ALA A 201 -1.62 -3.48 -17.23
N GLY A 202 -2.16 -4.64 -17.60
CA GLY A 202 -1.94 -5.24 -18.92
C GLY A 202 -2.55 -4.40 -20.04
N ASP A 203 -2.00 -4.49 -21.26
CA ASP A 203 -2.42 -3.68 -22.41
C ASP A 203 -3.74 -4.14 -23.08
N PHE A 204 -4.24 -5.34 -22.75
CA PHE A 204 -5.44 -5.91 -23.37
C PHE A 204 -6.21 -6.82 -22.42
N SER A 205 -7.47 -7.10 -22.77
CA SER A 205 -8.29 -8.11 -22.10
C SER A 205 -7.87 -9.52 -22.52
N VAL A 206 -7.46 -10.32 -21.55
CA VAL A 206 -7.29 -11.78 -21.66
C VAL A 206 -8.66 -12.45 -21.83
N THR A 207 -9.70 -11.92 -21.18
CA THR A 207 -11.07 -12.41 -21.34
C THR A 207 -11.52 -12.37 -22.80
N SER A 208 -11.38 -11.20 -23.45
CA SER A 208 -11.74 -11.07 -24.87
C SER A 208 -10.92 -12.00 -25.77
N ARG A 209 -9.67 -12.30 -25.42
CA ARG A 209 -8.83 -13.21 -26.22
C ARG A 209 -9.34 -14.64 -26.23
N PHE A 210 -9.66 -15.23 -25.07
CA PHE A 210 -10.20 -16.60 -25.08
C PHE A 210 -11.66 -16.66 -25.55
N GLN A 211 -12.44 -15.58 -25.42
CA GLN A 211 -13.80 -15.51 -25.98
C GLN A 211 -13.79 -15.43 -27.51
N ALA A 212 -12.77 -14.79 -28.10
CA ALA A 212 -12.66 -14.67 -29.55
C ALA A 212 -12.29 -16.01 -30.24
N ASP A 213 -11.57 -16.89 -29.56
CA ASP A 213 -11.16 -18.20 -30.09
C ASP A 213 -10.99 -19.22 -28.93
N GLU A 214 -12.12 -19.71 -28.42
CA GLU A 214 -12.13 -20.65 -27.30
C GLU A 214 -11.46 -21.99 -27.66
N GLU A 215 -11.60 -22.45 -28.90
CA GLU A 215 -10.94 -23.67 -29.35
C GLU A 215 -9.42 -23.56 -29.30
N ARG A 216 -8.86 -22.40 -29.70
CA ARG A 216 -7.43 -22.13 -29.56
C ARG A 216 -7.00 -22.09 -28.11
N TYR A 217 -7.77 -21.44 -27.23
CA TYR A 217 -7.51 -21.47 -25.79
C TYR A 217 -7.42 -22.91 -25.27
N GLN A 218 -8.41 -23.75 -25.60
CA GLN A 218 -8.42 -25.15 -25.15
C GLN A 218 -7.21 -25.94 -25.68
N ARG A 219 -6.83 -25.76 -26.95
CA ARG A 219 -5.64 -26.41 -27.54
C ARG A 219 -4.34 -25.96 -26.85
N GLU A 220 -4.17 -24.66 -26.61
CA GLU A 220 -2.97 -24.10 -25.98
C GLU A 220 -2.86 -24.54 -24.50
N VAL A 221 -3.97 -24.56 -23.76
CA VAL A 221 -4.01 -25.08 -22.37
C VAL A 221 -3.69 -26.57 -22.34
N ALA A 222 -4.25 -27.37 -23.24
CA ALA A 222 -3.95 -28.80 -23.31
C ALA A 222 -2.46 -29.06 -23.61
N ALA A 223 -1.84 -28.25 -24.48
CA ALA A 223 -0.42 -28.32 -24.76
C ALA A 223 0.44 -27.97 -23.54
N ILE A 224 0.07 -26.93 -22.79
CA ILE A 224 0.72 -26.58 -21.51
C ILE A 224 0.59 -27.74 -20.52
N GLN A 225 -0.61 -28.28 -20.34
CA GLN A 225 -0.88 -29.39 -19.41
C GLN A 225 -0.08 -30.65 -19.74
N ALA A 226 0.06 -30.98 -21.03
CA ALA A 226 0.86 -32.13 -21.47
C ALA A 226 2.35 -32.00 -21.13
N GLY A 227 2.85 -30.77 -20.97
CA GLY A 227 4.22 -30.49 -20.56
C GLY A 227 4.44 -30.42 -19.04
N MET A 228 3.38 -30.48 -18.22
CA MET A 228 3.47 -30.34 -16.77
C MET A 228 3.84 -31.65 -16.06
N ALA A 229 4.67 -31.53 -15.01
CA ALA A 229 4.87 -32.63 -14.07
C ALA A 229 3.61 -32.80 -13.18
N GLN A 230 2.90 -33.91 -13.35
CA GLN A 230 1.66 -34.19 -12.63
C GLN A 230 1.94 -35.06 -11.39
N SER A 231 2.44 -34.42 -10.33
CA SER A 231 2.89 -35.09 -9.09
C SER A 231 1.76 -35.65 -8.22
N ASN A 232 0.52 -35.17 -8.39
CA ASN A 232 -0.65 -35.66 -7.66
C ASN A 232 -1.65 -36.35 -8.60
N PRO A 233 -1.72 -37.70 -8.61
CA PRO A 233 -2.65 -38.44 -9.48
C PRO A 233 -4.13 -38.14 -9.25
N GLY A 234 -4.51 -37.62 -8.08
CA GLY A 234 -5.89 -37.25 -7.75
C GLY A 234 -6.28 -35.83 -8.17
N LEU A 235 -5.33 -35.03 -8.67
CA LEU A 235 -5.56 -33.63 -9.04
C LEU A 235 -5.84 -33.50 -10.54
N ASN A 236 -6.87 -32.71 -10.88
CA ASN A 236 -7.02 -32.22 -12.24
C ASN A 236 -6.03 -31.07 -12.49
N TYR A 237 -5.06 -31.28 -13.38
CA TYR A 237 -4.05 -30.28 -13.74
C TYR A 237 -4.50 -29.25 -14.79
N PHE A 238 -5.68 -29.41 -15.38
CA PHE A 238 -6.20 -28.44 -16.34
C PHE A 238 -6.27 -27.02 -15.76
N PRO A 239 -6.82 -26.76 -14.55
CA PRO A 239 -6.76 -25.45 -13.91
C PRO A 239 -5.35 -24.88 -13.74
N VAL A 240 -4.34 -25.71 -13.45
CA VAL A 240 -2.95 -25.25 -13.30
C VAL A 240 -2.42 -24.75 -14.65
N ALA A 241 -2.68 -25.50 -15.72
CA ALA A 241 -2.31 -25.14 -17.08
C ALA A 241 -3.08 -23.91 -17.60
N ALA A 242 -4.37 -23.82 -17.31
CA ALA A 242 -5.21 -22.67 -17.64
C ALA A 242 -4.73 -21.41 -16.93
N SER A 243 -4.39 -21.49 -15.64
CA SER A 243 -3.81 -20.38 -14.89
C SER A 243 -2.45 -19.95 -15.45
N GLN A 244 -1.58 -20.90 -15.83
CA GLN A 244 -0.33 -20.58 -16.53
C GLN A 244 -0.60 -19.83 -17.84
N TRP A 245 -1.56 -20.31 -18.64
CA TRP A 245 -1.93 -19.66 -19.89
C TRP A 245 -2.39 -18.22 -19.66
N VAL A 246 -3.27 -17.99 -18.68
CA VAL A 246 -3.76 -16.64 -18.33
C VAL A 246 -2.60 -15.74 -17.91
N CYS A 247 -1.74 -16.20 -17.00
CA CYS A 247 -0.56 -15.44 -16.56
C CYS A 247 0.39 -15.11 -17.72
N ASP A 248 0.58 -16.04 -18.66
CA ASP A 248 1.39 -15.79 -19.86
C ASP A 248 0.80 -14.68 -20.74
N ARG A 249 -0.52 -14.70 -20.96
CA ARG A 249 -1.20 -13.64 -21.73
C ARG A 249 -1.15 -12.30 -21.01
N ILE A 250 -1.28 -12.26 -19.69
CA ILE A 250 -1.12 -11.01 -18.92
C ILE A 250 0.29 -10.44 -19.11
N ARG A 251 1.32 -11.29 -19.01
CA ARG A 251 2.72 -10.89 -19.21
C ARG A 251 3.02 -10.42 -20.64
N GLU A 252 2.38 -11.01 -21.66
CA GLU A 252 2.46 -10.49 -23.04
C GLU A 252 1.93 -9.06 -23.19
N GLY A 253 0.95 -8.68 -22.37
CA GLY A 253 0.43 -7.31 -22.30
C GLY A 253 1.21 -6.39 -21.37
N GLY A 254 2.37 -6.83 -20.85
CA GLY A 254 3.16 -6.08 -19.87
C GLY A 254 2.51 -5.94 -18.50
N GLY A 255 1.43 -6.69 -18.23
CA GLY A 255 0.73 -6.65 -16.95
C GLY A 255 1.37 -7.52 -15.87
N LEU A 256 0.86 -7.39 -14.65
CA LEU A 256 1.18 -8.23 -13.49
C LEU A 256 0.04 -9.22 -13.26
N ALA A 257 0.34 -10.52 -13.30
CA ALA A 257 -0.63 -11.57 -12.98
C ALA A 257 -0.66 -11.87 -11.48
N VAL A 258 -1.82 -11.73 -10.84
CA VAL A 258 -1.98 -11.96 -9.41
C VAL A 258 -2.85 -13.18 -9.15
N PHE A 259 -2.37 -14.11 -8.33
CA PHE A 259 -3.18 -15.23 -7.86
C PHE A 259 -4.07 -14.79 -6.69
N ALA A 260 -5.39 -14.80 -6.92
CA ALA A 260 -6.37 -14.23 -6.01
C ALA A 260 -6.92 -15.22 -4.98
N HIS A 261 -7.05 -14.72 -3.74
CA HIS A 261 -7.75 -15.24 -2.57
C HIS A 261 -8.10 -16.76 -2.53
N PRO A 262 -7.13 -17.68 -2.47
CA PRO A 262 -7.38 -19.12 -2.60
C PRO A 262 -8.15 -19.77 -1.46
N TYR A 263 -8.23 -19.12 -0.30
CA TYR A 263 -8.93 -19.64 0.88
C TYR A 263 -10.38 -19.13 0.98
N TRP A 264 -10.97 -18.67 -0.13
CA TRP A 264 -12.37 -18.28 -0.16
C TRP A 264 -13.30 -19.47 0.06
N TYR A 265 -14.08 -19.41 1.16
CA TYR A 265 -14.97 -20.48 1.62
C TYR A 265 -16.45 -20.21 1.28
N VAL A 266 -17.09 -21.20 0.66
CA VAL A 266 -18.55 -21.20 0.33
C VAL A 266 -19.29 -22.46 0.79
N GLY A 267 -18.66 -23.28 1.65
CA GLY A 267 -19.07 -24.64 2.05
C GLY A 267 -17.90 -25.62 1.98
N GLN A 268 -16.96 -25.33 1.09
CA GLN A 268 -15.57 -25.76 1.04
C GLN A 268 -14.77 -24.60 0.40
N TYR A 269 -13.44 -24.71 0.32
CA TYR A 269 -12.66 -23.75 -0.48
C TYR A 269 -13.00 -23.88 -1.97
N VAL A 270 -13.23 -22.75 -2.64
CA VAL A 270 -13.47 -22.73 -4.10
C VAL A 270 -12.28 -23.31 -4.86
N ILE A 271 -11.07 -23.05 -4.35
CA ILE A 271 -9.83 -23.65 -4.81
C ILE A 271 -9.40 -24.68 -3.77
N SER A 272 -9.39 -25.96 -4.12
CA SER A 272 -8.94 -27.01 -3.20
C SER A 272 -7.45 -26.82 -2.83
N GLU A 273 -7.04 -27.20 -1.62
CA GLU A 273 -5.63 -27.07 -1.20
C GLU A 273 -4.67 -27.82 -2.12
N GLY A 274 -5.05 -28.99 -2.65
CA GLY A 274 -4.22 -29.71 -3.62
C GLY A 274 -3.99 -28.93 -4.93
N LEU A 275 -4.96 -28.12 -5.35
CA LEU A 275 -4.82 -27.22 -6.49
C LEU A 275 -3.96 -26.00 -6.13
N THR A 276 -4.17 -25.41 -4.95
CA THR A 276 -3.32 -24.33 -4.43
C THR A 276 -1.85 -24.75 -4.35
N ASP A 277 -1.57 -25.96 -3.86
CA ASP A 277 -0.23 -26.54 -3.81
C ASP A 277 0.40 -26.66 -5.19
N ALA A 278 -0.35 -27.13 -6.18
CA ALA A 278 0.13 -27.24 -7.55
C ALA A 278 0.39 -25.87 -8.19
N LEU A 279 -0.43 -24.85 -7.90
CA LEU A 279 -0.21 -23.48 -8.37
C LEU A 279 1.03 -22.85 -7.73
N PHE A 280 1.23 -23.04 -6.42
CA PHE A 280 2.44 -22.58 -5.72
C PHE A 280 3.70 -23.31 -6.17
N ALA A 281 3.60 -24.59 -6.54
CA ALA A 281 4.72 -25.34 -7.12
C ALA A 281 5.03 -24.85 -8.55
N ALA A 282 4.00 -24.55 -9.36
CA ALA A 282 4.15 -24.05 -10.72
C ALA A 282 4.70 -22.63 -10.78
N LYS A 283 4.37 -21.77 -9.80
CA LYS A 283 4.78 -20.35 -9.72
C LYS A 283 4.50 -19.57 -11.00
N SER A 284 3.34 -19.80 -11.58
CA SER A 284 2.95 -19.20 -12.86
C SER A 284 2.60 -17.71 -12.78
N PHE A 285 2.16 -17.27 -11.59
CA PHE A 285 1.77 -15.90 -11.26
C PHE A 285 2.97 -15.02 -10.86
N ASP A 286 2.83 -13.70 -11.01
CA ASP A 286 3.88 -12.74 -10.64
C ASP A 286 3.76 -12.30 -9.17
N ALA A 287 2.56 -12.28 -8.60
CA ALA A 287 2.32 -11.95 -7.19
C ALA A 287 1.18 -12.78 -6.58
N PHE A 288 1.25 -13.00 -5.28
CA PHE A 288 0.20 -13.64 -4.49
C PHE A 288 -0.60 -12.58 -3.72
N GLU A 289 -1.93 -12.64 -3.83
CA GLU A 289 -2.83 -11.87 -2.96
C GLU A 289 -2.81 -12.47 -1.55
N LEU A 290 -1.79 -12.07 -0.78
CA LEU A 290 -1.55 -12.57 0.57
C LEU A 290 -2.65 -12.15 1.54
N ILE A 291 -3.14 -10.93 1.38
CA ILE A 291 -4.29 -10.41 2.10
C ILE A 291 -5.37 -10.14 1.07
N GLY A 292 -6.38 -10.99 1.05
CA GLY A 292 -7.51 -10.88 0.14
C GLY A 292 -8.70 -10.20 0.77
N GLY A 293 -9.67 -9.89 -0.09
CA GLY A 293 -10.94 -9.32 0.30
C GLY A 293 -11.84 -10.31 1.04
N PHE A 294 -11.81 -10.23 2.37
CA PHE A 294 -12.68 -11.04 3.23
C PHE A 294 -13.36 -10.18 4.28
N TYR A 295 -14.63 -10.45 4.54
CA TYR A 295 -15.35 -9.77 5.63
C TYR A 295 -14.85 -10.25 7.00
N LYS A 296 -15.16 -9.50 8.07
CA LYS A 296 -14.73 -9.82 9.45
C LYS A 296 -15.13 -11.24 9.90
N HIS A 297 -16.26 -11.76 9.43
CA HIS A 297 -16.73 -13.11 9.75
C HIS A 297 -16.03 -14.23 8.95
N GLN A 298 -15.16 -13.88 8.00
CA GLN A 298 -14.34 -14.80 7.19
C GLN A 298 -12.86 -14.71 7.58
N PHE A 299 -12.58 -14.30 8.83
CA PHE A 299 -11.23 -14.00 9.33
C PHE A 299 -10.25 -15.15 9.16
N GLU A 300 -10.72 -16.40 9.14
CA GLU A 300 -9.90 -17.58 8.92
C GLU A 300 -9.18 -17.54 7.56
N SER A 301 -9.81 -16.97 6.54
CA SER A 301 -9.29 -16.98 5.17
C SER A 301 -7.94 -16.26 5.07
N ASN A 302 -7.86 -15.03 5.57
CA ASN A 302 -6.61 -14.27 5.62
C ASN A 302 -5.59 -14.87 6.60
N ASN A 303 -6.04 -15.48 7.71
CA ASN A 303 -5.14 -16.18 8.63
C ASN A 303 -4.42 -17.36 7.95
N PHE A 304 -5.16 -18.19 7.22
CA PHE A 304 -4.59 -19.32 6.49
C PHE A 304 -3.66 -18.85 5.37
N GLN A 305 -4.01 -17.80 4.62
CA GLN A 305 -3.11 -17.21 3.61
C GLN A 305 -1.76 -16.78 4.21
N VAL A 306 -1.79 -16.08 5.34
CA VAL A 306 -0.58 -15.60 6.02
C VAL A 306 0.29 -16.76 6.52
N VAL A 307 -0.30 -17.73 7.22
CA VAL A 307 0.45 -18.89 7.71
C VAL A 307 1.04 -19.67 6.55
N ARG A 308 0.23 -19.93 5.51
CA ARG A 308 0.66 -20.66 4.32
C ARG A 308 1.82 -19.97 3.62
N TYR A 309 1.78 -18.66 3.47
CA TYR A 309 2.88 -17.89 2.89
C TYR A 309 4.19 -18.09 3.66
N TYR A 310 4.17 -17.99 4.99
CA TYR A 310 5.39 -18.20 5.77
C TYR A 310 5.90 -19.63 5.72
N GLU A 311 5.02 -20.63 5.65
CA GLU A 311 5.41 -22.03 5.41
C GLU A 311 6.12 -22.20 4.07
N GLU A 312 5.58 -21.62 3.00
CA GLU A 312 6.19 -21.68 1.66
C GLU A 312 7.55 -20.97 1.66
N GLN A 313 7.66 -19.79 2.29
CA GLN A 313 8.95 -19.11 2.45
C GLN A 313 9.98 -19.96 3.20
N ALA A 314 9.58 -20.63 4.28
CA ALA A 314 10.46 -21.50 5.06
C ALA A 314 10.96 -22.72 4.26
N LYS A 315 10.18 -23.18 3.28
CA LYS A 315 10.57 -24.24 2.33
C LYS A 315 11.42 -23.72 1.15
N GLY A 316 11.71 -22.42 1.11
CA GLY A 316 12.40 -21.77 -0.01
C GLY A 316 11.48 -21.43 -1.20
N ASN A 317 10.17 -21.64 -1.07
CA ASN A 317 9.19 -21.22 -2.06
C ASN A 317 8.76 -19.76 -1.82
N ARG A 318 9.54 -18.83 -2.36
CA ARG A 318 9.26 -17.39 -2.23
C ARG A 318 8.57 -16.83 -3.47
N PHE A 319 7.61 -15.95 -3.27
CA PHE A 319 6.94 -15.16 -4.32
C PHE A 319 6.52 -13.77 -3.77
N PRO A 320 6.44 -12.74 -4.62
CA PRO A 320 5.94 -11.41 -4.26
C PRO A 320 4.53 -11.45 -3.68
N VAL A 321 4.21 -10.46 -2.83
CA VAL A 321 2.91 -10.40 -2.16
C VAL A 321 2.24 -9.04 -2.32
N VAL A 322 0.92 -9.07 -2.39
CA VAL A 322 0.03 -7.91 -2.47
C VAL A 322 -1.13 -8.10 -1.50
N GLY A 323 -1.73 -7.00 -1.07
CA GLY A 323 -3.00 -6.98 -0.36
C GLY A 323 -4.02 -6.24 -1.21
N LEU A 324 -5.22 -6.79 -1.41
CA LEU A 324 -6.22 -6.21 -2.29
C LEU A 324 -7.61 -6.38 -1.70
N SER A 325 -8.50 -5.42 -1.94
CA SER A 325 -9.76 -5.32 -1.19
C SER A 325 -10.84 -6.28 -1.64
N ASP A 326 -10.85 -6.67 -2.92
CA ASP A 326 -12.00 -7.31 -3.56
C ASP A 326 -13.28 -6.50 -3.27
N SER A 327 -13.19 -5.17 -3.27
CA SER A 327 -14.32 -4.32 -2.86
C SER A 327 -15.41 -4.35 -3.92
N HIS A 328 -16.66 -4.52 -3.49
CA HIS A 328 -17.85 -4.49 -4.35
C HIS A 328 -18.70 -3.24 -4.11
N GLY A 329 -18.14 -2.30 -3.34
CA GLY A 329 -18.83 -1.10 -2.88
C GLY A 329 -17.90 -0.16 -2.15
N THR A 330 -18.11 1.15 -2.29
CA THR A 330 -17.33 2.20 -1.59
C THR A 330 -18.15 3.02 -0.59
N ASP A 331 -19.48 2.92 -0.68
CA ASP A 331 -20.43 3.48 0.27
C ASP A 331 -21.08 2.42 1.17
N SER A 332 -21.66 2.88 2.28
CA SER A 332 -22.46 2.04 3.16
C SER A 332 -23.76 1.63 2.46
N PHE A 333 -23.78 0.43 1.90
CA PHE A 333 -25.03 -0.20 1.43
C PHE A 333 -25.66 -1.00 2.57
N ARG A 334 -27.01 -1.04 2.64
CA ARG A 334 -27.65 -2.13 3.38
C ARG A 334 -27.28 -3.43 2.67
N LEU A 335 -26.67 -4.37 3.39
CA LEU A 335 -26.42 -5.70 2.87
C LEU A 335 -27.72 -6.29 2.33
N SER A 336 -27.69 -6.78 1.08
CA SER A 336 -28.79 -7.50 0.44
C SER A 336 -28.40 -8.96 0.21
N GLY A 337 -29.37 -9.84 -0.07
CA GLY A 337 -29.10 -11.25 -0.34
C GLY A 337 -28.66 -12.06 0.89
N LYS A 338 -27.75 -13.03 0.71
CA LYS A 338 -27.31 -13.98 1.76
C LYS A 338 -26.67 -13.32 2.98
N SER A 339 -26.23 -12.06 2.86
CA SER A 339 -25.53 -11.31 3.91
C SER A 339 -26.45 -10.40 4.74
N ALA A 340 -27.74 -10.28 4.38
CA ALA A 340 -28.66 -9.30 4.98
C ALA A 340 -28.99 -9.54 6.47
N ASN A 341 -28.72 -10.74 7.01
CA ASN A 341 -29.10 -11.15 8.37
C ASN A 341 -27.89 -11.60 9.23
N MET A 342 -26.65 -11.25 8.86
CA MET A 342 -25.46 -11.74 9.56
C MET A 342 -25.10 -10.87 10.76
N GLU A 343 -25.01 -11.51 11.93
CA GLU A 343 -24.91 -10.92 13.28
C GLU A 343 -23.65 -10.03 13.50
N PHE A 344 -22.67 -10.09 12.61
CA PHE A 344 -21.39 -9.37 12.68
C PHE A 344 -21.24 -8.22 11.67
N CYS A 345 -22.31 -7.81 10.98
CA CYS A 345 -22.25 -6.75 9.98
C CYS A 345 -23.11 -5.54 10.39
N GLY A 346 -22.46 -4.49 10.91
CA GLY A 346 -23.10 -3.16 11.05
C GLY A 346 -23.15 -2.41 9.71
N SER A 347 -23.93 -1.33 9.62
CA SER A 347 -23.96 -0.45 8.43
C SER A 347 -22.61 0.23 8.13
N GLU A 348 -21.70 0.24 9.10
CA GLU A 348 -20.32 0.74 8.99
C GLU A 348 -19.34 -0.32 8.42
N ASP A 349 -19.80 -1.58 8.27
CA ASP A 349 -19.05 -2.75 7.77
C ASP A 349 -19.58 -3.25 6.42
N ALA A 350 -20.22 -2.37 5.65
CA ALA A 350 -21.02 -2.77 4.48
C ALA A 350 -20.19 -3.30 3.29
N ASP A 351 -18.89 -2.96 3.21
CA ASP A 351 -17.99 -3.40 2.14
C ASP A 351 -16.52 -3.41 2.57
N LEU A 352 -15.65 -3.97 1.72
CA LEU A 352 -14.23 -4.18 1.96
C LEU A 352 -13.35 -2.97 1.59
N PHE A 353 -13.97 -1.92 1.08
CA PHE A 353 -13.30 -0.71 0.60
C PHE A 353 -12.34 -0.10 1.63
N GLY A 354 -11.06 -0.05 1.23
CA GLY A 354 -9.97 0.51 2.04
C GLY A 354 -9.56 -0.34 3.24
N TRP A 355 -10.04 -1.58 3.36
CA TRP A 355 -9.62 -2.50 4.41
C TRP A 355 -8.31 -3.19 4.03
N TYR A 356 -8.18 -3.60 2.77
CA TYR A 356 -7.02 -4.33 2.27
C TYR A 356 -6.43 -3.61 1.08
N TYR A 357 -5.10 -3.50 1.05
CA TYR A 357 -4.41 -2.78 -0.01
C TYR A 357 -2.91 -3.07 0.02
N THR A 358 -2.22 -2.61 -1.01
CA THR A 358 -0.78 -2.78 -1.18
C THR A 358 -0.07 -1.45 -0.98
N MET A 359 1.02 -1.46 -0.24
CA MET A 359 2.00 -0.38 -0.28
C MET A 359 3.25 -0.84 -1.03
N VAL A 360 3.70 -0.07 -2.00
CA VAL A 360 4.83 -0.39 -2.89
C VAL A 360 5.90 0.69 -2.78
N LEU A 361 7.16 0.29 -2.74
CA LEU A 361 8.32 1.20 -2.79
C LEU A 361 8.94 1.18 -4.19
N ALA A 362 8.62 2.18 -5.02
CA ALA A 362 8.95 2.22 -6.45
C ALA A 362 9.73 3.49 -6.85
N ALA A 363 10.37 3.48 -8.02
CA ALA A 363 11.13 4.64 -8.50
C ALA A 363 10.23 5.79 -8.97
N SER A 364 9.07 5.46 -9.53
CA SER A 364 8.01 6.40 -9.89
C SER A 364 6.63 5.73 -9.78
N ASP A 365 5.57 6.48 -10.10
CA ASP A 365 4.20 5.97 -10.22
C ASP A 365 3.90 5.38 -11.60
N SER A 366 4.92 5.11 -12.42
CA SER A 366 4.76 4.45 -13.72
C SER A 366 4.35 2.99 -13.55
N ARG A 367 3.66 2.44 -14.56
CA ARG A 367 3.30 1.01 -14.61
C ARG A 367 4.51 0.13 -14.35
N ASP A 368 5.56 0.33 -15.14
CA ASP A 368 6.71 -0.56 -15.18
C ASP A 368 7.48 -0.51 -13.84
N ASP A 369 7.59 0.66 -13.22
CA ASP A 369 8.25 0.79 -11.91
C ASP A 369 7.46 0.16 -10.77
N ILE A 370 6.12 0.28 -10.78
CA ILE A 370 5.25 -0.35 -9.78
C ILE A 370 5.32 -1.88 -9.91
N ILE A 371 5.17 -2.41 -11.13
CA ILE A 371 5.25 -3.84 -11.40
C ILE A 371 6.64 -4.37 -11.02
N ALA A 372 7.72 -3.69 -11.43
CA ALA A 372 9.08 -4.08 -11.09
C ALA A 372 9.31 -4.08 -9.58
N ALA A 373 8.80 -3.08 -8.86
CA ALA A 373 8.93 -3.01 -7.41
C ALA A 373 8.20 -4.17 -6.71
N ILE A 374 6.97 -4.51 -7.12
CA ILE A 374 6.26 -5.67 -6.57
C ILE A 374 7.07 -6.95 -6.84
N LYS A 375 7.49 -7.18 -8.08
CA LYS A 375 8.26 -8.38 -8.47
C LYS A 375 9.60 -8.50 -7.74
N ASP A 376 10.18 -7.37 -7.34
CA ASP A 376 11.41 -7.26 -6.56
C ASP A 376 11.16 -7.28 -5.04
N PHE A 377 9.99 -7.77 -4.60
CA PHE A 377 9.62 -7.90 -3.18
C PHE A 377 9.61 -6.58 -2.40
N ARG A 378 9.44 -5.45 -3.08
CA ARG A 378 9.31 -4.11 -2.48
C ARG A 378 7.84 -3.71 -2.28
N SER A 379 7.03 -4.66 -1.82
CA SER A 379 5.62 -4.47 -1.50
C SER A 379 5.26 -5.01 -0.11
N VAL A 380 4.20 -4.43 0.47
CA VAL A 380 3.60 -4.86 1.74
C VAL A 380 2.10 -5.03 1.51
N ALA A 381 1.58 -6.21 1.86
CA ALA A 381 0.16 -6.47 1.95
C ALA A 381 -0.37 -5.93 3.28
N VAL A 382 -1.38 -5.07 3.23
CA VAL A 382 -1.91 -4.36 4.40
C VAL A 382 -3.31 -4.85 4.70
N CYS A 383 -3.57 -5.16 5.97
CA CYS A 383 -4.86 -5.52 6.52
C CYS A 383 -5.24 -4.51 7.60
N ALA A 384 -6.16 -3.61 7.27
CA ALA A 384 -6.65 -2.53 8.12
C ALA A 384 -8.18 -2.37 8.05
N PRO A 385 -8.98 -3.40 8.44
CA PRO A 385 -10.42 -3.25 8.60
C PRO A 385 -10.81 -2.00 9.38
N SER A 386 -11.96 -1.41 9.07
CA SER A 386 -12.41 -0.16 9.70
C SER A 386 -12.32 -0.23 11.24
N GLY A 387 -11.68 0.79 11.83
CA GLY A 387 -11.46 0.92 13.27
C GLY A 387 -10.35 0.05 13.87
N SER A 388 -9.64 -0.75 13.06
CA SER A 388 -8.58 -1.64 13.54
C SER A 388 -7.17 -1.04 13.40
N VAL A 389 -6.21 -1.61 14.13
CA VAL A 389 -4.79 -1.33 13.94
C VAL A 389 -4.32 -2.05 12.67
N PRO A 390 -3.63 -1.37 11.74
CA PRO A 390 -3.17 -2.00 10.51
C PRO A 390 -2.15 -3.11 10.80
N MET A 391 -2.38 -4.28 10.22
CA MET A 391 -1.44 -5.39 10.14
C MET A 391 -0.76 -5.37 8.78
N MET A 392 0.52 -5.69 8.74
CA MET A 392 1.37 -5.54 7.55
C MET A 392 2.19 -6.79 7.34
N PHE A 393 2.16 -7.34 6.12
CA PHE A 393 2.80 -8.60 5.78
C PHE A 393 3.67 -8.44 4.52
N GLY A 394 4.88 -9.00 4.56
CA GLY A 394 5.88 -8.83 3.50
C GLY A 394 7.30 -9.08 4.04
N ASP A 395 8.31 -8.59 3.32
CA ASP A 395 9.68 -8.64 3.80
C ASP A 395 9.86 -7.82 5.09
N SER A 396 10.67 -8.32 6.03
CA SER A 396 10.87 -7.66 7.33
C SER A 396 11.41 -6.22 7.22
N ARG A 397 12.26 -5.95 6.22
CA ARG A 397 12.81 -4.61 5.93
C ARG A 397 11.68 -3.68 5.45
N MET A 398 10.83 -4.16 4.55
CA MET A 398 9.65 -3.44 4.06
C MET A 398 8.67 -3.15 5.18
N VAL A 399 8.33 -4.14 6.02
CA VAL A 399 7.35 -3.99 7.11
C VAL A 399 7.83 -2.97 8.15
N ARG A 400 9.13 -2.94 8.50
CA ARG A 400 9.68 -1.92 9.42
C ARG A 400 9.50 -0.51 8.86
N TYR A 401 9.82 -0.31 7.58
CA TYR A 401 9.69 0.99 6.95
C TYR A 401 8.24 1.42 6.75
N ALA A 402 7.37 0.46 6.38
CA ALA A 402 5.93 0.66 6.26
C ALA A 402 5.29 1.18 7.55
N ASN A 403 5.65 0.57 8.68
CA ASN A 403 5.15 1.00 9.98
C ASN A 403 5.51 2.46 10.30
N PHE A 404 6.71 2.90 9.93
CA PHE A 404 7.10 4.31 10.05
C PHE A 404 6.24 5.19 9.13
N LEU A 405 6.11 4.83 7.85
CA LEU A 405 5.34 5.61 6.88
C LEU A 405 3.86 5.76 7.28
N PHE A 406 3.24 4.73 7.83
CA PHE A 406 1.84 4.80 8.26
C PHE A 406 1.61 5.73 9.44
N ARG A 407 2.60 5.89 10.31
CA ARG A 407 2.52 6.83 11.43
C ARG A 407 2.88 8.25 11.01
N GLU A 408 3.86 8.38 10.11
CA GLU A 408 4.58 9.65 9.92
C GLU A 408 4.46 10.24 8.52
N TYR A 409 3.96 9.49 7.54
CA TYR A 409 3.84 9.95 6.16
C TYR A 409 2.37 9.94 5.70
N TYR A 410 1.70 8.79 5.81
CA TYR A 410 0.36 8.60 5.26
C TYR A 410 -0.72 9.52 5.86
N PRO A 411 -0.72 9.94 7.13
CA PRO A 411 -1.78 10.83 7.65
C PRO A 411 -1.90 12.16 6.88
N TRP A 412 -0.76 12.77 6.52
CA TRP A 412 -0.75 13.99 5.71
C TRP A 412 -1.02 13.72 4.24
N HIS A 413 -0.42 12.66 3.71
CA HIS A 413 -0.70 12.20 2.34
C HIS A 413 -2.20 11.99 2.11
N ASP A 414 -2.86 11.25 3.00
CA ASP A 414 -4.27 10.89 2.90
C ASP A 414 -5.17 12.12 3.05
N THR A 415 -4.78 13.12 3.86
CA THR A 415 -5.49 14.40 3.93
C THR A 415 -5.46 15.16 2.59
N LEU A 416 -4.33 15.15 1.88
CA LEU A 416 -4.23 15.78 0.56
C LEU A 416 -5.07 15.04 -0.48
N CYS A 417 -4.99 13.72 -0.49
CA CYS A 417 -5.75 12.87 -1.40
C CYS A 417 -7.26 12.93 -1.14
N GLN A 418 -7.68 13.06 0.12
CA GLN A 418 -9.09 13.22 0.50
C GLN A 418 -9.72 14.45 -0.16
N ALA A 419 -9.00 15.57 -0.16
CA ALA A 419 -9.47 16.79 -0.80
C ALA A 419 -9.59 16.61 -2.32
N GLU A 420 -8.61 15.98 -2.97
CA GLU A 420 -8.66 15.70 -4.40
C GLU A 420 -9.80 14.75 -4.76
N GLY A 421 -9.99 13.65 -4.02
CA GLY A 421 -11.09 12.72 -4.26
C GLY A 421 -12.46 13.38 -4.08
N ALA A 422 -12.62 14.28 -3.11
CA ALA A 422 -13.85 15.07 -2.97
C ALA A 422 -14.11 15.94 -4.22
N ALA A 423 -13.08 16.64 -4.72
CA ALA A 423 -13.20 17.44 -5.94
C ALA A 423 -13.45 16.58 -7.20
N MET A 424 -12.96 15.34 -7.24
CA MET A 424 -13.29 14.38 -8.30
C MET A 424 -14.78 13.99 -8.28
N LEU A 425 -15.38 13.86 -7.09
CA LEU A 425 -16.81 13.59 -6.92
C LEU A 425 -17.66 14.80 -7.35
N ASP A 426 -17.27 16.02 -6.95
CA ASP A 426 -17.96 17.26 -7.35
C ASP A 426 -17.95 17.40 -8.88
N LEU A 427 -16.80 17.16 -9.51
CA LEU A 427 -16.68 17.15 -10.97
C LEU A 427 -17.59 16.10 -11.63
N LEU A 428 -17.61 14.87 -11.08
CA LEU A 428 -18.46 13.80 -11.60
C LEU A 428 -19.95 14.13 -11.47
N ALA A 429 -20.34 14.86 -10.41
CA ALA A 429 -21.70 15.36 -10.21
C ALA A 429 -22.08 16.55 -11.13
N GLY A 430 -21.14 17.05 -11.94
CA GLY A 430 -21.35 18.16 -12.86
C GLY A 430 -21.04 19.54 -12.28
N ASP A 431 -20.43 19.63 -11.10
CA ASP A 431 -19.95 20.89 -10.55
C ASP A 431 -18.57 21.24 -11.13
N ALA A 432 -18.52 22.32 -11.91
CA ALA A 432 -17.30 22.82 -12.53
C ALA A 432 -16.23 23.24 -11.51
N SER A 433 -16.63 23.59 -10.28
CA SER A 433 -15.70 23.98 -9.20
C SER A 433 -14.73 22.85 -8.83
N GLY A 434 -15.15 21.58 -8.97
CA GLY A 434 -14.31 20.41 -8.74
C GLY A 434 -13.11 20.35 -9.69
N LYS A 435 -13.32 20.69 -10.97
CA LYS A 435 -12.22 20.75 -11.96
C LYS A 435 -11.22 21.85 -11.64
N GLU A 436 -11.70 23.03 -11.27
CA GLU A 436 -10.85 24.17 -10.88
C GLU A 436 -10.00 23.83 -9.66
N ALA A 437 -10.59 23.18 -8.64
CA ALA A 437 -9.90 22.72 -7.46
C ALA A 437 -8.80 21.69 -7.80
N LEU A 438 -9.10 20.68 -8.62
CA LEU A 438 -8.13 19.68 -9.06
C LEU A 438 -6.94 20.31 -9.81
N GLN A 439 -7.20 21.29 -10.68
CA GLN A 439 -6.14 22.02 -11.38
C GLN A 439 -5.27 22.83 -10.41
N ALA A 440 -5.88 23.48 -9.42
CA ALA A 440 -5.17 24.28 -8.42
C ALA A 440 -4.34 23.42 -7.44
N TRP A 441 -4.75 22.18 -7.19
CA TRP A 441 -4.10 21.29 -6.21
C TRP A 441 -3.13 20.29 -6.82
N LYS A 442 -3.11 20.15 -8.15
CA LYS A 442 -2.16 19.30 -8.85
C LYS A 442 -0.71 19.51 -8.40
N GLY A 443 -0.01 18.41 -8.16
CA GLY A 443 1.38 18.36 -7.71
C GLY A 443 1.56 18.45 -6.19
N ARG A 444 0.50 18.66 -5.40
CA ARG A 444 0.61 18.76 -3.94
C ARG A 444 1.09 17.46 -3.30
N VAL A 445 0.59 16.31 -3.76
CA VAL A 445 0.96 15.01 -3.21
C VAL A 445 2.42 14.65 -3.55
N PRO A 446 2.89 14.70 -4.81
CA PRO A 446 4.30 14.52 -5.14
C PRO A 446 5.22 15.52 -4.44
N LYS A 447 4.82 16.79 -4.32
CA LYS A 447 5.62 17.79 -3.60
C LYS A 447 5.75 17.47 -2.11
N TYR A 448 4.67 17.07 -1.45
CA TYR A 448 4.71 16.61 -0.06
C TYR A 448 5.62 15.39 0.10
N ARG A 449 5.49 14.44 -0.83
CA ARG A 449 6.31 13.24 -0.89
C ARG A 449 7.79 13.58 -0.98
N GLU A 450 8.21 14.46 -1.89
CA GLU A 450 9.63 14.87 -1.98
C GLU A 450 10.11 15.66 -0.74
N ALA A 451 9.26 16.51 -0.16
CA ALA A 451 9.60 17.27 1.06
C ALA A 451 9.86 16.36 2.28
N CYS A 452 9.36 15.12 2.26
CA CYS A 452 9.66 14.13 3.29
C CYS A 452 11.07 13.53 3.15
N TYR A 453 11.71 13.62 1.98
CA TYR A 453 13.05 13.07 1.73
C TYR A 453 14.11 14.15 1.57
N ARG A 454 13.72 15.35 1.17
CA ARG A 454 14.63 16.46 0.89
C ARG A 454 14.27 17.67 1.73
N ASN A 455 15.29 18.38 2.21
CA ASN A 455 15.09 19.67 2.84
C ASN A 455 14.59 20.67 1.80
N ALA A 456 13.50 21.38 2.09
CA ALA A 456 12.98 22.45 1.23
C ALA A 456 13.98 23.61 0.97
N VAL A 457 15.11 23.63 1.68
CA VAL A 457 16.15 24.67 1.60
C VAL A 457 17.26 24.34 0.59
N ASN A 458 17.38 23.09 0.13
CA ASN A 458 18.33 22.69 -0.92
C ASN A 458 17.58 21.92 -2.02
N PRO A 459 17.17 22.59 -3.12
CA PRO A 459 16.48 21.97 -4.24
C PRO A 459 17.29 20.87 -4.94
#